data_AF-A0A7Y9XI49-F1
#
_entry.id   AF-A0A7Y9XI49-F1
#
_cell.length_a   1.000
_cell.length_b   1.000
_cell.length_c   1.000
_cell.angle_alpha   90.00
_cell.angle_beta   90.00
_cell.angle_gamma   90.00
#
_symmetry.space_group_name_H-M   'P 1'
#
loop_
_entity.id
_entity.type
_entity.pdbx_description
1 polymer ?
#
loop_
_entity_poly.entity_id
_entity_poly.type
_entity_poly.pdbx_seq_one_letter_code
_entity_poly.pdbx_strand_id
1 'polypeptide(L)'
;METGTMTVTVLVALAVVALAGGIAIAARFLLLPAWRTARLRKHFGTEYDHAVQDHDDTSAAERDLSARLRRRQDTELRALAVQEREAYADTWATVQQVFVDAPDRAVRDARALVSAVMADLGYPDPPPDEGFERRLRDLSVDHPAAVADVRGAQGAEHSTGPDRPHTEHLREVLVAHRGLVDALLGGGLRPAARGGPRPSSKGGPRPAPKQEDKGKDEQQQKGKEREREPEGER
;
A
#
# COMPACT_ATOMS: atom_id res chain seq x y z
N MET A 1 1.75 64.01 -39.02
CA MET A 1 0.78 63.17 -38.27
C MET A 1 1.37 61.81 -37.87
N GLU A 2 2.44 61.32 -38.52
CA GLU A 2 3.08 60.03 -38.20
C GLU A 2 3.79 59.96 -36.84
N THR A 3 4.33 61.06 -36.33
CA THR A 3 5.04 61.08 -35.04
C THR A 3 4.09 60.88 -33.85
N GLY A 4 2.87 61.41 -33.92
CA GLY A 4 1.86 61.27 -32.87
C GLY A 4 1.26 59.87 -32.80
N THR A 5 1.10 59.20 -33.94
CA THR A 5 0.64 57.80 -33.96
C THR A 5 1.72 56.88 -33.41
N MET A 6 2.99 57.09 -33.77
CA MET A 6 4.12 56.28 -33.28
C MET A 6 4.29 56.37 -31.76
N THR A 7 4.24 57.58 -31.19
CA THR A 7 4.33 57.77 -29.73
C THR A 7 3.17 57.14 -28.98
N VAL A 8 1.94 57.25 -29.50
CA VAL A 8 0.76 56.60 -28.91
C VAL A 8 0.90 55.07 -28.94
N THR A 9 1.30 54.47 -30.07
CA THR A 9 1.53 53.01 -30.12
C THR A 9 2.59 52.53 -29.15
N VAL A 10 3.70 53.27 -28.99
CA VAL A 10 4.77 52.91 -28.05
C VAL A 10 4.27 52.96 -26.60
N LEU A 11 3.49 53.98 -26.24
CA LEU A 11 2.91 54.09 -24.90
C LEU A 11 1.89 52.98 -24.61
N VAL A 12 1.04 52.65 -25.58
CA VAL A 12 0.09 51.54 -25.45
C VAL A 12 0.82 50.21 -25.30
N ALA A 13 1.86 49.97 -26.11
CA ALA A 13 2.66 48.75 -26.00
C ALA A 13 3.34 48.62 -24.62
N LEU A 14 3.92 49.70 -24.09
CA LEU A 14 4.51 49.72 -22.75
C LEU A 14 3.47 49.46 -21.65
N ALA A 15 2.28 50.06 -21.75
CA ALA A 15 1.21 49.84 -20.78
C ALA A 15 0.73 48.37 -20.78
N VAL A 16 0.61 47.75 -21.96
CA VAL A 16 0.26 46.33 -22.09
C VAL A 16 1.34 45.43 -21.50
N VAL A 17 2.63 45.70 -21.75
CA VAL A 17 3.73 44.92 -21.18
C VAL A 17 3.78 45.07 -19.65
N ALA A 18 3.60 46.28 -19.13
CA ALA A 18 3.55 46.51 -17.68
C ALA A 18 2.37 45.80 -17.02
N LEU A 19 1.19 45.84 -17.65
CA LEU A 19 0.01 45.14 -17.16
C LEU A 19 0.18 43.62 -17.22
N ALA A 20 0.70 43.08 -18.33
CA ALA A 20 0.98 41.65 -18.46
C ALA A 20 2.03 41.17 -17.43
N GLY A 21 3.08 41.97 -17.21
CA GLY A 21 4.09 41.71 -16.17
C GLY A 21 3.48 41.74 -14.77
N GLY A 22 2.64 42.72 -14.48
CA GLY A 22 1.93 42.83 -13.20
C GLY A 22 1.00 41.64 -12.94
N ILE A 23 0.24 41.21 -13.96
CA ILE A 23 -0.63 40.03 -13.87
C ILE A 23 0.20 38.76 -13.67
N ALA A 24 1.32 38.59 -14.37
CA ALA A 24 2.19 37.42 -14.19
C ALA A 24 2.79 37.35 -12.78
N ILE A 25 3.22 38.48 -12.22
CA ILE A 25 3.73 38.56 -10.84
C ILE A 25 2.60 38.27 -9.85
N ALA A 26 1.43 38.90 -10.00
CA ALA A 26 0.29 38.66 -9.13
C ALA A 26 -0.17 37.19 -9.18
N ALA A 27 -0.25 36.61 -10.37
CA ALA A 27 -0.57 35.20 -10.56
C ALA A 27 0.46 34.27 -9.89
N ARG A 28 1.76 34.62 -9.96
CA ARG A 28 2.84 33.89 -9.28
C ARG A 28 2.65 33.87 -7.75
N PHE A 29 2.24 34.98 -7.15
CA PHE A 29 2.04 35.05 -5.70
C PHE A 29 0.70 34.47 -5.24
N LEU A 30 -0.37 34.59 -6.05
CA LEU A 30 -1.70 34.10 -5.64
C LEU A 30 -1.96 32.63 -6.00
N LEU A 31 -1.59 32.17 -7.20
CA LEU A 31 -2.02 30.85 -7.70
C LEU A 31 -1.02 29.73 -7.44
N LEU A 32 0.29 30.01 -7.52
CA LEU A 32 1.30 28.95 -7.38
C LEU A 32 1.35 28.30 -6.00
N PRO A 33 1.16 29.03 -4.87
CA PRO A 33 1.09 28.40 -3.56
C PRO A 33 -0.04 27.38 -3.49
N ALA A 34 -1.26 27.78 -3.87
CA ALA A 34 -2.44 26.92 -3.85
C ALA A 34 -2.25 25.65 -4.70
N TRP A 35 -1.64 25.77 -5.89
CA TRP A 35 -1.37 24.61 -6.74
C TRP A 35 -0.30 23.68 -6.17
N ARG A 36 0.75 24.23 -5.54
CA ARG A 36 1.77 23.44 -4.85
C ARG A 36 1.18 22.67 -3.68
N THR A 37 0.43 23.35 -2.81
CA THR A 37 -0.28 22.74 -1.69
C THR A 37 -1.18 21.60 -2.16
N ALA A 38 -2.01 21.86 -3.18
CA ALA A 38 -2.92 20.85 -3.72
C ALA A 38 -2.16 19.63 -4.28
N ARG A 39 -1.02 19.84 -4.94
CA ARG A 39 -0.19 18.76 -5.47
C ARG A 39 0.46 17.94 -4.35
N LEU A 40 0.99 18.59 -3.32
CA LEU A 40 1.60 17.91 -2.16
C LEU A 40 0.55 17.12 -1.40
N ARG A 41 -0.60 17.73 -1.09
CA ARG A 41 -1.71 17.04 -0.42
C ARG A 41 -2.26 15.88 -1.24
N LYS A 42 -2.36 16.02 -2.56
CA LYS A 42 -2.78 14.92 -3.45
C LYS A 42 -1.80 13.75 -3.41
N HIS A 43 -0.50 14.02 -3.33
CA HIS A 43 0.53 12.99 -3.35
C HIS A 43 0.70 12.30 -1.99
N PHE A 44 0.85 13.09 -0.92
CA PHE A 44 1.12 12.58 0.43
C PHE A 44 -0.15 12.17 1.19
N GLY A 45 -1.33 12.67 0.82
CA GLY A 45 -2.58 12.39 1.53
C GLY A 45 -2.49 12.80 3.00
N THR A 46 -2.77 11.87 3.91
CA THR A 46 -2.69 12.07 5.37
C THR A 46 -1.29 12.41 5.86
N GLU A 47 -0.23 12.01 5.15
CA GLU A 47 1.14 12.41 5.48
C GLU A 47 1.37 13.91 5.30
N TYR A 48 0.57 14.58 4.47
CA TYR A 48 0.59 16.04 4.40
C TYR A 48 0.13 16.63 5.74
N ASP A 49 -0.99 16.14 6.27
CA ASP A 49 -1.57 16.65 7.50
C ASP A 49 -0.66 16.35 8.69
N HIS A 50 -0.04 15.17 8.73
CA HIS A 50 0.99 14.85 9.73
C HIS A 50 2.20 15.79 9.61
N ALA A 51 2.71 16.07 8.41
CA ALA A 51 3.82 16.99 8.24
C ALA A 51 3.46 18.42 8.70
N VAL A 52 2.22 18.86 8.50
CA VAL A 52 1.77 20.17 9.02
C VAL A 52 1.69 20.18 10.54
N GLN A 53 1.36 19.06 11.18
CA GLN A 53 1.33 18.94 12.65
C GLN A 53 2.75 18.89 13.27
N ASP A 54 3.71 18.33 12.54
CA ASP A 54 5.09 18.12 13.00
C ASP A 54 5.99 19.37 12.82
N HIS A 55 5.51 20.39 12.11
CA HIS A 55 6.26 21.63 11.83
C HIS A 55 5.53 22.86 12.39
N ASP A 56 6.29 23.92 12.70
CA ASP A 56 5.75 25.16 13.27
C ASP A 56 4.75 25.87 12.35
N ASP A 57 4.96 25.78 11.04
CA ASP A 57 4.09 26.39 10.04
C ASP A 57 3.93 25.51 8.78
N THR A 58 2.84 25.75 8.05
CA THR A 58 2.52 25.00 6.83
C THR A 58 3.58 25.16 5.73
N SER A 59 4.25 26.31 5.66
CA SER A 59 5.28 26.56 4.64
C SER A 59 6.54 25.73 4.92
N ALA A 60 6.92 25.54 6.18
CA ALA A 60 8.00 24.66 6.61
C ALA A 60 7.70 23.20 6.27
N ALA A 61 6.48 22.73 6.58
CA ALA A 61 6.02 21.40 6.21
C ALA A 61 6.08 21.17 4.69
N GLU A 62 5.55 22.11 3.89
CA GLU A 62 5.57 21.99 2.43
C GLU A 62 6.99 22.01 1.84
N ARG A 63 7.91 22.78 2.44
CA ARG A 63 9.33 22.78 2.06
C ARG A 63 9.97 21.42 2.34
N ASP A 64 9.73 20.83 3.51
CA ASP A 64 10.21 19.48 3.85
C ASP A 64 9.66 18.43 2.88
N LEU A 65 8.34 18.38 2.67
CA LEU A 65 7.71 17.47 1.71
C LEU A 65 8.26 17.63 0.29
N SER A 66 8.48 18.88 -0.14
CA SER A 66 9.10 19.18 -1.44
C SER A 66 10.56 18.72 -1.50
N ALA A 67 11.31 18.84 -0.41
CA ALA A 67 12.68 18.37 -0.32
C ALA A 67 12.77 16.84 -0.38
N ARG A 68 11.85 16.13 0.29
CA ARG A 68 11.73 14.66 0.19
C ARG A 68 11.51 14.21 -1.25
N LEU A 69 10.58 14.86 -1.96
CA LEU A 69 10.32 14.59 -3.38
C LEU A 69 11.56 14.79 -4.26
N ARG A 70 12.33 15.86 -4.03
CA ARG A 70 13.57 16.12 -4.76
C ARG A 70 14.62 15.05 -4.50
N ARG A 71 14.89 14.74 -3.22
CA ARG A 71 15.83 13.66 -2.87
C ARG A 71 15.44 12.35 -3.51
N ARG A 72 14.15 12.01 -3.51
CA ARG A 72 13.65 10.80 -4.17
C ARG A 72 13.88 10.82 -5.67
N GLN A 73 13.70 11.95 -6.36
CA GLN A 73 13.98 12.10 -7.79
C GLN A 73 15.46 11.86 -8.12
N ASP A 74 16.35 12.26 -7.22
CA ASP A 74 17.80 12.09 -7.37
C ASP A 74 18.29 10.70 -6.92
N THR A 75 17.40 9.85 -6.40
CA THR A 75 17.72 8.49 -5.95
C THR A 75 17.25 7.47 -6.98
N GLU A 76 18.12 6.58 -7.43
CA GLU A 76 17.71 5.43 -8.24
C GLU A 76 17.47 4.22 -7.32
N LEU A 77 16.21 3.78 -7.25
CA LEU A 77 15.86 2.56 -6.52
C LEU A 77 15.98 1.36 -7.45
N ARG A 78 16.53 0.26 -6.94
CA ARG A 78 16.54 -1.02 -7.66
C ARG A 78 15.26 -1.80 -7.42
N ALA A 79 14.88 -2.63 -8.39
CA ALA A 79 13.92 -3.68 -8.14
C ALA A 79 14.59 -4.86 -7.42
N LEU A 80 13.88 -5.45 -6.45
CA LEU A 80 14.28 -6.71 -5.84
C LEU A 80 14.05 -7.86 -6.82
N ALA A 81 14.92 -8.85 -6.83
CA ALA A 81 14.69 -10.14 -7.47
C ALA A 81 13.56 -10.89 -6.74
N VAL A 82 12.96 -11.88 -7.41
CA VAL A 82 11.89 -12.70 -6.82
C VAL A 82 12.39 -13.40 -5.55
N GLN A 83 13.61 -13.94 -5.59
CA GLN A 83 14.21 -14.69 -4.50
C GLN A 83 14.48 -13.81 -3.27
N GLU A 84 14.89 -12.55 -3.48
CA GLU A 84 15.09 -11.59 -2.40
C GLU A 84 13.76 -11.23 -1.73
N ARG A 85 12.70 -11.03 -2.51
CA ARG A 85 11.35 -10.81 -1.95
C ARG A 85 10.86 -12.00 -1.14
N GLU A 86 11.08 -13.22 -1.62
CA GLU A 86 10.71 -14.46 -0.91
C GLU A 86 11.48 -14.58 0.41
N ALA A 87 12.79 -14.33 0.42
CA ALA A 87 13.60 -14.34 1.63
C ALA A 87 13.11 -13.33 2.68
N TYR A 88 12.72 -12.13 2.25
CA TYR A 88 12.14 -11.14 3.16
C TYR A 88 10.73 -11.52 3.63
N ALA A 89 9.93 -12.17 2.79
CA ALA A 89 8.62 -12.69 3.20
C ALA A 89 8.75 -13.79 4.26
N ASP A 90 9.75 -14.67 4.13
CA ASP A 90 10.07 -15.69 5.14
C ASP A 90 10.56 -15.05 6.44
N THR A 91 11.43 -14.04 6.33
CA THR A 91 11.90 -13.26 7.50
C THR A 91 10.72 -12.61 8.22
N TRP A 92 9.77 -12.02 7.48
CA TRP A 92 8.54 -11.48 8.05
C TRP A 92 7.72 -12.55 8.80
N ALA A 93 7.60 -13.76 8.25
CA ALA A 93 6.90 -14.85 8.92
C ALA A 93 7.55 -15.21 10.27
N THR A 94 8.87 -15.21 10.35
CA THR A 94 9.60 -15.38 11.63
C THR A 94 9.28 -14.26 12.62
N VAL A 95 9.25 -13.00 12.17
CA VAL A 95 8.87 -11.86 13.04
C VAL A 95 7.47 -12.04 13.63
N GLN A 96 6.51 -12.53 12.84
CA GLN A 96 5.15 -12.79 13.33
C GLN A 96 5.11 -13.91 14.38
N GLN A 97 5.91 -14.95 14.24
CA GLN A 97 5.98 -16.04 15.23
C GLN A 97 6.52 -15.54 16.58
N VAL A 98 7.57 -14.72 16.54
CA VAL A 98 8.17 -14.10 17.74
C VAL A 98 7.17 -13.26 18.53
N PHE A 99 6.17 -12.66 17.86
CA PHE A 99 5.22 -11.77 18.51
C PHE A 99 4.43 -12.42 19.65
N VAL A 100 4.17 -13.73 19.55
CA VAL A 100 3.40 -14.47 20.58
C VAL A 100 4.12 -14.46 21.92
N ASP A 101 5.44 -14.68 21.91
CA ASP A 101 6.25 -14.81 23.11
C ASP A 101 6.94 -13.49 23.50
N ALA A 102 7.28 -12.65 22.52
CA ALA A 102 8.07 -11.43 22.70
C ALA A 102 7.57 -10.29 21.77
N PRO A 103 6.43 -9.65 22.08
CA PRO A 103 5.78 -8.69 21.20
C PRO A 103 6.63 -7.42 20.95
N ASP A 104 7.31 -6.88 21.98
CA ASP A 104 8.21 -5.73 21.81
C ASP A 104 9.41 -6.07 20.91
N ARG A 105 9.93 -7.30 21.00
CA ARG A 105 11.03 -7.79 20.14
C ARG A 105 10.55 -7.90 18.70
N ALA A 106 9.37 -8.45 18.46
CA ALA A 106 8.79 -8.56 17.12
C ALA A 106 8.61 -7.19 16.45
N VAL A 107 8.17 -6.16 17.17
CA VAL A 107 8.07 -4.80 16.61
C VAL A 107 9.45 -4.22 16.27
N ARG A 108 10.47 -4.46 17.11
CA ARG A 108 11.86 -4.06 16.77
C ARG A 108 12.39 -4.80 15.54
N ASP A 109 12.15 -6.10 15.46
CA ASP A 109 12.58 -6.93 14.32
C ASP A 109 11.86 -6.49 13.02
N ALA A 110 10.58 -6.10 13.11
CA ALA A 110 9.85 -5.52 11.98
C ALA A 110 10.49 -4.20 11.47
N ARG A 111 10.91 -3.31 12.37
CA ARG A 111 11.62 -2.06 12.02
C ARG A 111 12.99 -2.34 11.39
N ALA A 112 13.69 -3.35 11.89
CA ALA A 112 14.95 -3.80 11.31
C ALA A 112 14.75 -4.37 9.91
N LEU A 113 13.68 -5.16 9.69
CA LEU A 113 13.33 -5.68 8.37
C LEU A 113 13.02 -4.56 7.36
N VAL A 114 12.20 -3.57 7.74
CA VAL A 114 11.95 -2.39 6.89
C VAL A 114 13.29 -1.72 6.51
N SER A 115 14.19 -1.56 7.48
CA SER A 115 15.50 -0.95 7.23
C SER A 115 16.36 -1.78 6.26
N ALA A 116 16.35 -3.10 6.39
CA ALA A 116 17.08 -3.99 5.49
C ALA A 116 16.51 -3.94 4.07
N VAL A 117 15.19 -4.00 3.92
CA VAL A 117 14.52 -3.91 2.61
C VAL A 117 14.80 -2.55 1.95
N MET A 118 14.78 -1.46 2.72
CA MET A 118 15.13 -0.12 2.22
C MET A 118 16.56 -0.05 1.70
N ALA A 119 17.52 -0.56 2.46
CA ALA A 119 18.93 -0.58 2.05
C ALA A 119 19.11 -1.36 0.74
N ASP A 120 18.47 -2.54 0.66
CA ASP A 120 18.51 -3.34 -0.55
C ASP A 120 17.84 -2.63 -1.72
N LEU A 121 16.70 -1.96 -1.54
CA LEU A 121 16.07 -1.16 -2.59
C LEU A 121 16.90 0.06 -3.04
N GLY A 122 17.94 0.45 -2.29
CA GLY A 122 18.80 1.58 -2.61
C GLY A 122 18.34 2.91 -2.01
N TYR A 123 17.51 2.89 -0.97
CA TYR A 123 17.22 4.11 -0.21
C TYR A 123 18.48 4.59 0.51
N PRO A 124 18.68 5.92 0.62
CA PRO A 124 19.80 6.46 1.36
C PRO A 124 19.68 6.10 2.85
N ASP A 125 20.79 5.68 3.44
CA ASP A 125 20.84 5.46 4.88
C ASP A 125 20.57 6.78 5.63
N PRO A 126 19.68 6.77 6.64
CA PRO A 126 19.48 7.94 7.46
C PRO A 126 20.75 8.22 8.29
N PRO A 127 21.01 9.49 8.67
CA PRO A 127 22.06 9.80 9.63
C PRO A 127 21.87 9.01 10.93
N PRO A 128 22.94 8.64 11.64
CA PRO A 128 22.89 7.75 12.82
C PRO A 128 21.91 8.23 13.89
N ASP A 129 21.75 9.55 14.01
CA ASP A 129 21.02 10.19 15.10
C ASP A 129 19.52 10.38 14.82
N GLU A 130 19.07 10.14 13.58
CA GLU A 130 17.69 10.46 13.18
C GLU A 130 16.70 9.28 13.26
N GLY A 131 17.19 8.08 13.60
CA GLY A 131 16.36 6.94 13.96
C GLY A 131 15.41 6.43 12.86
N PHE A 132 14.29 5.83 13.28
CA PHE A 132 13.31 5.21 12.36
C PHE A 132 12.33 6.21 11.75
N GLU A 133 12.07 7.33 12.43
CA GLU A 133 11.20 8.39 11.93
C GLU A 133 11.69 8.98 10.61
N ARG A 134 13.01 9.17 10.49
CA ARG A 134 13.61 9.62 9.24
C ARG A 134 13.34 8.65 8.08
N ARG A 135 13.40 7.35 8.33
CA ARG A 135 13.07 6.33 7.31
C ARG A 135 11.62 6.44 6.86
N LEU A 136 10.69 6.61 7.80
CA LEU A 136 9.28 6.84 7.47
C LEU A 136 9.10 8.12 6.63
N ARG A 137 9.85 9.20 6.90
CA ARG A 137 9.82 10.41 6.08
C ARG A 137 10.25 10.14 4.65
N ASP A 138 11.35 9.41 4.44
CA ASP A 138 11.83 9.12 3.09
C ASP A 138 10.90 8.13 2.36
N LEU A 139 10.34 7.13 3.07
CA LEU A 139 9.33 6.20 2.54
C LEU A 139 8.00 6.85 2.19
N SER A 140 7.61 7.93 2.87
CA SER A 140 6.31 8.61 2.64
C SER A 140 6.14 9.15 1.22
N VAL A 141 7.24 9.28 0.47
CA VAL A 141 7.21 9.70 -0.94
C VAL A 141 6.67 8.59 -1.84
N ASP A 142 7.14 7.36 -1.66
CA ASP A 142 6.73 6.23 -2.51
C ASP A 142 5.52 5.48 -1.94
N HIS A 143 5.39 5.48 -0.61
CA HIS A 143 4.39 4.69 0.12
C HIS A 143 3.63 5.51 1.19
N PRO A 144 3.00 6.65 0.83
CA PRO A 144 2.38 7.57 1.79
C PRO A 144 1.31 6.89 2.66
N ALA A 145 0.45 6.07 2.07
CA ALA A 145 -0.62 5.38 2.81
C ALA A 145 -0.08 4.38 3.85
N ALA A 146 0.93 3.58 3.47
CA ALA A 146 1.50 2.59 4.39
C ALA A 146 2.28 3.25 5.54
N VAL A 147 2.93 4.38 5.29
CA VAL A 147 3.57 5.18 6.35
C VAL A 147 2.52 5.77 7.28
N ALA A 148 1.42 6.29 6.76
CA ALA A 148 0.34 6.83 7.57
C ALA A 148 -0.29 5.77 8.49
N ASP A 149 -0.44 4.53 8.02
CA ASP A 149 -0.91 3.41 8.86
C ASP A 149 0.06 3.14 10.02
N VAL A 150 1.38 3.17 9.76
CA VAL A 150 2.40 2.99 10.81
C VAL A 150 2.35 4.11 11.84
N ARG A 151 2.32 5.38 11.39
CA ARG A 151 2.23 6.54 12.28
C ARG A 151 0.94 6.53 13.09
N GLY A 152 -0.18 6.20 12.45
CA GLY A 152 -1.48 6.09 13.11
C GLY A 152 -1.49 5.01 14.19
N ALA A 153 -0.92 3.84 13.90
CA ALA A 153 -0.78 2.77 14.87
C ALA A 153 0.09 3.17 16.06
N GLN A 154 1.20 3.89 15.85
CA GLN A 154 2.08 4.38 16.92
C GLN A 154 1.43 5.50 17.75
N GLY A 155 0.75 6.45 17.11
CA GLY A 155 0.07 7.55 17.80
C GLY A 155 -1.12 7.11 18.65
N ALA A 156 -1.74 5.97 18.34
CA ALA A 156 -2.85 5.40 19.09
C ALA A 156 -2.48 5.00 20.54
N GLU A 157 -1.19 4.85 20.86
CA GLU A 157 -0.72 4.55 22.23
C GLU A 157 -1.21 5.58 23.25
N HIS A 158 -1.20 6.87 22.88
CA HIS A 158 -1.51 7.98 23.79
C HIS A 158 -2.99 8.36 23.81
N SER A 159 -3.77 7.88 22.84
CA SER A 159 -5.18 8.25 22.66
C SER A 159 -6.16 7.25 23.29
N THR A 160 -5.65 6.14 23.85
CA THR A 160 -6.49 5.07 24.37
C THR A 160 -6.54 5.10 25.90
N GLY A 161 -7.74 4.91 26.47
CA GLY A 161 -7.95 4.88 27.92
C GLY A 161 -7.16 3.78 28.64
N PRO A 162 -7.10 3.83 29.98
CA PRO A 162 -6.26 2.95 30.81
C PRO A 162 -6.50 1.43 30.67
N ASP A 163 -7.57 1.02 29.99
CA ASP A 163 -8.00 -0.39 29.88
C ASP A 163 -7.45 -1.13 28.64
N ARG A 164 -6.63 -0.50 27.78
CA ARG A 164 -6.08 -1.21 26.61
C ARG A 164 -4.85 -2.05 26.98
N PRO A 165 -4.82 -3.37 26.67
CA PRO A 165 -3.62 -4.17 26.86
C PRO A 165 -2.49 -3.70 25.93
N HIS A 166 -1.29 -3.51 26.49
CA HIS A 166 -0.05 -3.18 25.74
C HIS A 166 0.17 -4.09 24.51
N THR A 167 -0.11 -5.38 24.67
CA THR A 167 0.02 -6.38 23.62
C THR A 167 -0.95 -6.19 22.45
N GLU A 168 -2.14 -5.63 22.67
CA GLU A 168 -3.08 -5.32 21.59
C GLU A 168 -2.57 -4.15 20.75
N HIS A 169 -2.05 -3.11 21.41
CA HIS A 169 -1.44 -1.99 20.71
C HIS A 169 -0.23 -2.43 19.88
N LEU A 170 0.67 -3.25 20.44
CA LEU A 170 1.80 -3.79 19.69
C LEU A 170 1.36 -4.66 18.51
N ARG A 171 0.20 -5.34 18.59
CA ARG A 171 -0.35 -6.09 17.46
C ARG A 171 -0.74 -5.15 16.32
N GLU A 172 -1.39 -4.03 16.61
CA GLU A 172 -1.74 -3.03 15.59
C GLU A 172 -0.49 -2.43 14.94
N VAL A 173 0.50 -2.07 15.75
CA VAL A 173 1.79 -1.56 15.25
C VAL A 173 2.45 -2.60 14.33
N LEU A 174 2.44 -3.88 14.71
CA LEU A 174 2.98 -4.95 13.87
C LEU A 174 2.18 -5.11 12.57
N VAL A 175 0.85 -5.03 12.60
CA VAL A 175 0.00 -5.08 11.40
C VAL A 175 0.28 -3.91 10.46
N ALA A 176 0.48 -2.71 11.00
CA ALA A 176 0.84 -1.55 10.18
C ALA A 176 2.22 -1.73 9.51
N HIS A 177 3.22 -2.23 10.25
CA HIS A 177 4.53 -2.56 9.69
C HIS A 177 4.44 -3.64 8.61
N ARG A 178 3.52 -4.61 8.75
CA ARG A 178 3.24 -5.59 7.70
C ARG A 178 2.84 -4.93 6.39
N GLY A 179 1.90 -3.98 6.47
CA GLY A 179 1.44 -3.23 5.30
C GLY A 179 2.58 -2.47 4.63
N LEU A 180 3.47 -1.89 5.43
CA LEU A 180 4.67 -1.21 4.92
C LEU A 180 5.66 -2.18 4.25
N VAL A 181 5.98 -3.32 4.87
CA VAL A 181 6.84 -4.34 4.27
C VAL A 181 6.21 -4.88 2.98
N ASP A 182 4.91 -5.14 2.97
CA ASP A 182 4.21 -5.60 1.76
C ASP A 182 4.32 -4.58 0.61
N ALA A 183 4.14 -3.30 0.92
CA ALA A 183 4.28 -2.21 -0.04
C ALA A 183 5.69 -2.14 -0.63
N LEU A 184 6.73 -2.29 0.21
CA LEU A 184 8.14 -2.30 -0.22
C LEU A 184 8.48 -3.52 -1.07
N LEU A 185 7.86 -4.67 -0.79
CA LEU A 185 8.03 -5.89 -1.58
C LEU A 185 7.14 -5.91 -2.84
N GLY A 186 6.32 -4.87 -3.07
CA GLY A 186 5.44 -4.79 -4.23
C GLY A 186 4.23 -5.73 -4.17
N GLY A 187 3.68 -5.99 -2.98
CA GLY A 187 2.52 -6.86 -2.77
C GLY A 187 2.87 -8.36 -2.65
N GLY A 188 4.13 -8.66 -2.34
CA GLY A 188 4.66 -10.02 -2.29
C GLY A 188 4.36 -10.78 -0.99
N LEU A 189 3.90 -10.11 0.08
CA LEU A 189 3.50 -10.82 1.29
C LEU A 189 2.18 -11.51 1.03
N ARG A 190 2.19 -12.85 1.05
CA ARG A 190 0.96 -13.65 1.06
C ARG A 190 0.01 -13.07 2.08
N PRO A 191 -1.23 -12.69 1.73
CA PRO A 191 -2.19 -12.15 2.68
C PRO A 191 -2.20 -13.06 3.91
N ALA A 192 -1.99 -12.51 5.11
CA ALA A 192 -2.33 -13.21 6.33
C ALA A 192 -3.76 -13.66 6.08
N ALA A 193 -3.99 -14.98 6.05
CA ALA A 193 -5.29 -15.53 5.71
C ALA A 193 -6.31 -14.85 6.63
N ARG A 194 -6.95 -13.77 6.14
CA ARG A 194 -8.16 -13.28 6.73
C ARG A 194 -9.06 -14.50 6.61
N GLY A 195 -9.57 -14.97 7.74
CA GLY A 195 -10.72 -15.87 7.76
C GLY A 195 -11.90 -15.15 7.12
N GLY A 196 -11.84 -14.93 5.80
CA GLY A 196 -12.98 -14.57 5.00
C GLY A 196 -13.97 -15.74 5.07
N PRO A 197 -15.27 -15.47 4.93
CA PRO A 197 -16.24 -16.54 4.92
C PRO A 197 -15.79 -17.55 3.87
N ARG A 198 -15.60 -18.81 4.28
CA ARG A 198 -15.59 -19.93 3.32
C ARG A 198 -16.75 -19.64 2.38
N PRO A 199 -16.58 -19.65 1.05
CA PRO A 199 -17.71 -19.55 0.16
C PRO A 199 -18.66 -20.65 0.60
N SER A 200 -19.79 -20.24 1.18
CA SER A 200 -20.83 -21.17 1.54
C SER A 200 -21.13 -21.86 0.23
N SER A 201 -20.79 -23.14 0.17
CA SER A 201 -21.36 -24.06 -0.78
C SER A 201 -22.87 -23.86 -0.62
N LYS A 202 -23.43 -22.97 -1.44
CA LYS A 202 -24.86 -22.91 -1.66
C LYS A 202 -25.14 -24.28 -2.24
N GLY A 203 -25.70 -25.14 -1.39
CA GLY A 203 -26.39 -26.33 -1.82
C GLY A 203 -27.41 -25.90 -2.86
N GLY A 204 -27.02 -26.02 -4.13
CA GLY A 204 -27.99 -26.15 -5.20
C GLY A 204 -28.80 -27.42 -4.90
N PRO A 205 -30.10 -27.44 -5.22
CA PRO A 205 -30.92 -28.61 -4.97
C PRO A 205 -30.27 -29.82 -5.64
N ARG A 206 -29.96 -30.84 -4.83
CA ARG A 206 -29.59 -32.16 -5.32
C ARG A 206 -30.73 -32.62 -6.24
N PRO A 207 -30.50 -32.93 -7.52
CA PRO A 207 -31.56 -33.50 -8.34
C PRO A 207 -32.01 -34.81 -7.69
N ALA A 208 -33.30 -34.92 -7.43
CA ALA A 208 -33.92 -36.13 -6.89
C ALA A 208 -33.59 -37.33 -7.80
N PRO A 209 -33.40 -38.53 -7.24
CA PRO A 209 -33.31 -39.73 -8.05
C PRO A 209 -34.65 -39.92 -8.78
N LYS A 210 -34.61 -39.95 -10.11
CA LYS A 210 -35.77 -40.35 -10.92
C LYS A 210 -36.14 -41.77 -10.52
N GLN A 211 -37.33 -41.93 -9.96
CA GLN A 211 -37.99 -43.24 -9.84
C GLN A 211 -38.15 -43.85 -11.22
N GLU A 212 -37.82 -45.14 -11.27
CA GLU A 212 -38.01 -46.05 -12.39
C GLU A 212 -39.44 -45.99 -12.92
N ASP A 213 -39.59 -45.77 -14.23
CA ASP A 213 -40.75 -46.22 -14.98
C ASP A 213 -40.54 -47.71 -15.28
N LYS A 214 -41.22 -48.55 -14.50
CA LYS A 214 -41.22 -50.01 -14.64
C LYS A 214 -42.38 -50.36 -15.58
N GLY A 215 -42.10 -50.48 -16.88
CA GLY A 215 -43.12 -50.87 -17.83
C GLY A 215 -42.57 -51.25 -19.21
N LYS A 216 -42.45 -52.56 -19.43
CA LYS A 216 -42.12 -53.27 -20.69
C LYS A 216 -40.63 -53.43 -21.00
N ASP A 217 -40.07 -54.57 -20.58
CA ASP A 217 -39.25 -55.44 -21.44
C ASP A 217 -38.97 -56.79 -20.75
N GLU A 218 -40.02 -57.42 -20.19
CA GLU A 218 -39.99 -58.85 -19.81
C GLU A 218 -40.49 -59.70 -20.99
N GLN A 219 -39.78 -59.74 -22.11
CA GLN A 219 -39.98 -60.79 -23.12
C GLN A 219 -38.87 -60.88 -24.18
N GLN A 220 -37.59 -60.98 -23.79
CA GLN A 220 -36.60 -61.49 -24.75
C GLN A 220 -35.35 -62.20 -24.20
N GLN A 221 -35.21 -62.36 -22.88
CA GLN A 221 -34.12 -63.16 -22.28
C GLN A 221 -34.65 -64.45 -21.64
N LYS A 222 -35.26 -65.32 -22.45
CA LYS A 222 -35.49 -66.73 -22.07
C LYS A 222 -34.90 -67.73 -23.08
N GLY A 223 -33.91 -67.29 -23.86
CA GLY A 223 -33.35 -68.07 -24.96
C GLY A 223 -31.89 -68.49 -24.82
N LYS A 224 -31.18 -68.18 -23.73
CA LYS A 224 -29.73 -68.43 -23.67
C LYS A 224 -29.25 -68.95 -22.32
N GLU A 225 -29.90 -70.01 -21.85
CA GLU A 225 -29.40 -70.81 -20.73
C GLU A 225 -29.70 -72.30 -21.00
N ARG A 226 -29.12 -72.81 -22.09
CA ARG A 226 -28.94 -74.25 -22.35
C ARG A 226 -27.69 -74.42 -23.19
N GLU A 227 -26.54 -74.34 -22.54
CA GLU A 227 -25.33 -75.12 -22.85
C GLU A 227 -24.20 -74.52 -22.04
N ARG A 228 -23.84 -75.19 -20.95
CA ARG A 228 -22.49 -75.69 -20.69
C ARG A 228 -22.49 -76.31 -19.30
N GLU A 229 -22.43 -77.64 -19.30
CA GLU A 229 -22.09 -78.48 -18.17
C GLU A 229 -20.78 -78.05 -17.51
N PRO A 230 -20.58 -78.36 -16.22
CA PRO A 230 -19.26 -78.58 -15.66
C PRO A 230 -18.98 -80.09 -15.62
N GLU A 231 -18.12 -80.57 -16.51
CA GLU A 231 -17.48 -81.88 -16.38
C GLU A 231 -16.07 -81.68 -15.81
N GLY A 232 -15.69 -82.50 -14.82
CA GLY A 232 -14.30 -82.93 -14.67
C GLY A 232 -13.50 -82.39 -13.49
N GLU A 233 -13.41 -83.21 -12.44
CA GLU A 233 -12.34 -83.27 -11.44
C GLU A 233 -10.93 -83.28 -12.06
N ARG A 234 -9.94 -82.68 -11.37
CA ARG A 234 -8.88 -83.38 -10.60
C ARG A 234 -7.82 -82.42 -10.07
#